data_AF-A0A2R6B641-F1
#
_entry.id   AF-A0A2R6B641-F1
#
_cell.length_a   1.000
_cell.length_b   1.000
_cell.length_c   1.000
_cell.angle_alpha   90.00
_cell.angle_beta   90.00
_cell.angle_gamma   90.00
#
_symmetry.space_group_name_H-M   'P 1'
#
loop_
_entity.id
_entity.type
_entity.pdbx_description
1 polymer ?
#
loop_
_entity_poly.entity_id
_entity_poly.type
_entity_poly.pdbx_seq_one_letter_code
_entity_poly.pdbx_strand_id
1 'polypeptide(L)'
;MKEPNAVLGNNKLTIVLDEFANILHLYYPHVGMWQHMFHSRCGVFTQGVFKWLPPYGSGVHSSQNHLENTLGISTAHSFDGITLRFTDVIHPQRDVFIRRITLENARDTLKLFFYNRLNIAESEGGETVFYDDETKALIHFKGNQFILFGSYPTFSSFVCGEHTVRGLSGSYVDAEDGKLVKNEISQGLADSTSELTLEPVNGRAEAYYYIATGSSLDEVVSLNNYLVSKKFEKAMHEAMSFWSSWIAHKPLPDSDLSENAKRLYKLSMYVLQNSVDHEGAIIASFDSRSAKIAGNSYNYCWWRDACYVSMALNEVGMSNLSLKFLNFAALNQRPEGYFYHRHRADGSWGSTWHKKPFVQLDQTASVISAVYNYYVNTNDVGSVLDF
;
A
#
# COMPACT_ATOMS: atom_id res chain seq x y z
N MET A 1 -3.54 15.42 -11.72
CA MET A 1 -4.43 14.67 -10.82
C MET A 1 -3.57 13.57 -10.21
N LYS A 2 -3.69 13.26 -8.91
CA LYS A 2 -2.93 12.16 -8.30
C LYS A 2 -3.54 10.84 -8.79
N GLU A 3 -2.80 10.11 -9.62
CA GLU A 3 -3.23 8.84 -10.21
C GLU A 3 -2.40 7.68 -9.64
N PRO A 4 -3.02 6.52 -9.34
CA PRO A 4 -2.29 5.29 -9.03
C PRO A 4 -1.31 4.93 -10.14
N ASN A 5 -0.07 4.62 -9.80
CA ASN A 5 0.95 4.16 -10.73
C ASN A 5 1.59 2.83 -10.33
N ALA A 6 1.64 2.52 -9.03
CA ALA A 6 2.13 1.24 -8.53
C ALA A 6 1.35 0.75 -7.32
N VAL A 7 1.28 -0.57 -7.17
CA VAL A 7 0.71 -1.26 -6.01
C VAL A 7 1.74 -2.22 -5.41
N LEU A 8 1.84 -2.16 -4.08
CA LEU A 8 2.66 -3.04 -3.25
C LEU A 8 1.73 -3.69 -2.24
N GLY A 9 1.91 -4.98 -1.92
CA GLY A 9 1.11 -5.62 -0.89
C GLY A 9 1.65 -6.97 -0.41
N ASN A 10 0.95 -7.53 0.58
CA ASN A 10 1.19 -8.88 1.13
C ASN A 10 -0.13 -9.60 1.50
N ASN A 11 -1.24 -9.27 0.83
CA ASN A 11 -2.60 -9.75 1.11
C ASN A 11 -3.26 -9.24 2.41
N LYS A 12 -2.57 -8.42 3.23
CA LYS A 12 -3.14 -7.71 4.40
C LYS A 12 -2.89 -6.21 4.33
N LEU A 13 -1.61 -5.83 4.30
CA LEU A 13 -1.18 -4.46 4.05
C LEU A 13 -1.05 -4.24 2.54
N THR A 14 -1.69 -3.19 2.03
CA THR A 14 -1.52 -2.72 0.65
C THR A 14 -1.21 -1.24 0.60
N ILE A 15 -0.21 -0.84 -0.18
CA ILE A 15 0.12 0.54 -0.47
C ILE A 15 0.01 0.82 -1.96
N VAL A 16 -0.67 1.92 -2.29
CA VAL A 16 -0.80 2.44 -3.64
C VAL A 16 0.02 3.73 -3.74
N LEU A 17 0.94 3.77 -4.70
CA LEU A 17 1.81 4.92 -4.96
C LEU A 17 1.37 5.66 -6.22
N ASP A 18 1.57 6.97 -6.26
CA ASP A 18 1.57 7.72 -7.52
C ASP A 18 2.92 7.59 -8.26
N GLU A 19 3.00 8.18 -9.45
CA GLU A 19 4.21 8.21 -10.29
C GLU A 19 5.41 8.93 -9.63
N PHE A 20 5.17 9.65 -8.53
CA PHE A 20 6.17 10.37 -7.74
C PHE A 20 6.46 9.72 -6.39
N ALA A 21 5.98 8.49 -6.19
CA ALA A 21 6.13 7.73 -4.95
C ALA A 21 5.50 8.39 -3.71
N ASN A 22 4.50 9.26 -3.87
CA ASN A 22 3.64 9.63 -2.76
C ASN A 22 2.68 8.46 -2.46
N ILE A 23 2.41 8.24 -1.18
CA ILE A 23 1.44 7.22 -0.74
C ILE A 23 0.04 7.80 -0.96
N LEU A 24 -0.66 7.25 -1.96
CA LEU A 24 -2.05 7.61 -2.24
C LEU A 24 -3.01 6.88 -1.31
N HIS A 25 -2.79 5.57 -1.14
CA HIS A 25 -3.61 4.75 -0.26
C HIS A 25 -2.74 3.83 0.57
N LEU A 26 -3.22 3.57 1.79
CA LEU A 26 -2.73 2.56 2.70
C LEU A 26 -3.98 1.79 3.15
N TYR A 27 -4.07 0.52 2.76
CA TYR A 27 -5.13 -0.39 3.16
C TYR A 27 -4.64 -1.42 4.17
N TYR A 28 -5.37 -1.56 5.27
CA TYR A 28 -5.13 -2.53 6.34
C TYR A 28 -6.41 -2.72 7.19
N PRO A 29 -6.70 -3.89 7.78
CA PRO A 29 -5.99 -5.16 7.66
C PRO A 29 -6.39 -6.00 6.45
N HIS A 30 -7.32 -5.52 5.61
CA HIS A 30 -7.76 -6.19 4.40
C HIS A 30 -7.34 -5.47 3.12
N VAL A 31 -7.24 -6.22 2.04
CA VAL A 31 -6.99 -5.66 0.71
C VAL A 31 -8.16 -4.77 0.30
N GLY A 32 -7.88 -3.49 0.06
CA GLY A 32 -8.89 -2.49 -0.29
C GLY A 32 -9.71 -1.97 0.90
N MET A 33 -9.48 -2.44 2.14
CA MET A 33 -10.20 -1.99 3.34
C MET A 33 -9.45 -2.27 4.65
N TRP A 34 -9.41 -1.37 5.62
CA TRP A 34 -9.85 0.01 5.55
C TRP A 34 -8.79 0.88 4.88
N GLN A 35 -9.23 1.96 4.25
CA GLN A 35 -8.31 3.00 3.79
C GLN A 35 -7.94 3.91 4.96
N HIS A 36 -6.65 4.13 5.20
CA HIS A 36 -6.16 5.01 6.29
C HIS A 36 -5.47 6.30 5.83
N MET A 37 -4.75 6.27 4.70
CA MET A 37 -3.91 7.41 4.29
C MET A 37 -4.72 8.47 3.54
N PHE A 38 -5.05 9.59 4.15
CA PHE A 38 -5.78 10.64 3.43
C PHE A 38 -4.87 11.51 2.57
N HIS A 39 -3.71 11.90 3.10
CA HIS A 39 -2.79 12.78 2.42
C HIS A 39 -1.35 12.54 2.88
N SER A 40 -0.50 12.10 1.95
CA SER A 40 0.95 12.03 2.13
C SER A 40 1.68 12.93 1.13
N ARG A 41 2.75 13.59 1.57
CA ARG A 41 3.67 14.33 0.70
C ARG A 41 5.09 14.31 1.27
N CYS A 42 6.06 14.48 0.39
CA CYS A 42 7.47 14.57 0.74
C CYS A 42 8.07 15.91 0.25
N GLY A 43 8.79 16.59 1.12
CA GLY A 43 9.52 17.83 0.83
C GLY A 43 11.02 17.65 1.00
N VAL A 44 11.80 18.47 0.29
CA VAL A 44 13.26 18.52 0.39
C VAL A 44 13.67 19.93 0.84
N PHE A 45 14.65 20.01 1.74
CA PHE A 45 15.30 21.26 2.11
C PHE A 45 16.81 21.10 2.01
N THR A 46 17.44 21.95 1.22
CA THR A 46 18.90 22.00 1.09
C THR A 46 19.31 23.41 0.69
N GLN A 47 20.51 23.84 1.12
CA GLN A 47 21.05 25.18 0.81
C GLN A 47 20.10 26.34 1.16
N GLY A 48 19.31 26.20 2.22
CA GLY A 48 18.34 27.23 2.64
C GLY A 48 17.07 27.31 1.80
N VAL A 49 16.88 26.39 0.85
CA VAL A 49 15.72 26.37 -0.06
C VAL A 49 14.88 25.13 0.19
N PHE A 50 13.59 25.34 0.43
CA PHE A 50 12.59 24.29 0.51
C PHE A 50 11.91 24.05 -0.84
N LYS A 51 11.64 22.78 -1.19
CA LYS A 51 10.81 22.39 -2.33
C LYS A 51 9.95 21.19 -1.96
N TRP A 52 8.65 21.25 -2.26
CA TRP A 52 7.85 20.03 -2.27
C TRP A 52 8.21 19.17 -3.50
N LEU A 53 8.29 17.84 -3.31
CA LEU A 53 8.35 16.93 -4.44
C LEU A 53 7.01 16.97 -5.21
N PRO A 54 7.00 16.63 -6.51
CA PRO A 54 5.77 16.56 -7.29
C PRO A 54 4.77 15.60 -6.64
N PRO A 55 3.45 15.84 -6.80
CA PRO A 55 2.84 16.88 -7.64
C PRO A 55 2.64 18.22 -6.91
N TYR A 56 3.20 18.40 -5.71
CA TYR A 56 2.93 19.57 -4.86
C TYR A 56 3.89 20.74 -5.10
N GLY A 57 5.03 20.48 -5.73
CA GLY A 57 5.99 21.48 -6.17
C GLY A 57 6.38 21.30 -7.64
N SER A 58 7.25 22.19 -8.11
CA SER A 58 7.79 22.19 -9.47
C SER A 58 9.33 22.20 -9.47
N GLY A 59 9.95 22.03 -10.63
CA GLY A 59 11.42 22.04 -10.76
C GLY A 59 12.11 20.74 -10.33
N VAL A 60 11.35 19.64 -10.20
CA VAL A 60 11.86 18.30 -9.91
C VAL A 60 11.43 17.37 -11.03
N HIS A 61 12.39 16.72 -11.68
CA HIS A 61 12.12 15.70 -12.69
C HIS A 61 12.03 14.33 -12.02
N SER A 62 11.02 13.53 -12.36
CA SER A 62 10.82 12.23 -11.72
C SER A 62 10.63 11.11 -12.75
N SER A 63 11.04 9.90 -12.39
CA SER A 63 10.76 8.69 -13.15
C SER A 63 10.57 7.50 -12.22
N GLN A 64 9.57 6.68 -12.48
CA GLN A 64 9.25 5.49 -11.69
C GLN A 64 9.33 4.23 -12.55
N ASN A 65 9.92 3.16 -11.99
CA ASN A 65 10.08 1.88 -12.67
C ASN A 65 9.82 0.73 -11.69
N HIS A 66 9.25 -0.37 -12.20
CA HIS A 66 9.21 -1.64 -11.48
C HIS A 66 10.60 -2.28 -11.48
N LEU A 67 11.05 -2.79 -10.33
CA LEU A 67 12.27 -3.56 -10.24
C LEU A 67 12.06 -4.94 -10.86
N GLU A 68 13.00 -5.36 -11.70
CA GLU A 68 12.89 -6.62 -12.43
C GLU A 68 12.71 -7.83 -11.50
N ASN A 69 11.77 -8.70 -11.87
CA ASN A 69 11.46 -9.92 -11.13
C ASN A 69 11.15 -9.69 -9.64
N THR A 70 10.68 -8.51 -9.23
CA THR A 70 10.19 -8.30 -7.86
C THR A 70 8.91 -7.46 -7.88
N LEU A 71 8.24 -7.34 -6.73
CA LEU A 71 7.16 -6.36 -6.55
C LEU A 71 7.70 -4.93 -6.29
N GLY A 72 9.01 -4.77 -6.06
CA GLY A 72 9.59 -3.49 -5.65
C GLY A 72 9.51 -2.40 -6.72
N ILE A 73 9.46 -1.15 -6.28
CA ILE A 73 9.35 0.04 -7.13
C ILE A 73 10.55 0.96 -6.88
N SER A 74 11.15 1.50 -7.93
CA SER A 74 12.18 2.53 -7.83
C SER A 74 11.69 3.83 -8.47
N THR A 75 11.63 4.88 -7.67
CA THR A 75 11.33 6.25 -8.14
C THR A 75 12.54 7.14 -7.93
N ALA A 76 13.01 7.78 -8.99
CA ALA A 76 14.11 8.75 -8.94
C ALA A 76 13.56 10.16 -9.12
N HIS A 77 14.01 11.09 -8.28
CA HIS A 77 13.78 12.52 -8.34
C HIS A 77 15.10 13.23 -8.58
N SER A 78 15.16 14.10 -9.58
CA SER A 78 16.35 14.88 -9.92
C SER A 78 16.05 16.37 -9.87
N PHE A 79 16.88 17.11 -9.15
CA PHE A 79 16.81 18.56 -8.98
C PHE A 79 18.19 19.10 -8.63
N ASP A 80 18.55 20.28 -9.14
CA ASP A 80 19.80 20.98 -8.78
C ASP A 80 21.09 20.12 -8.89
N GLY A 81 21.11 19.17 -9.83
CA GLY A 81 22.23 18.22 -10.03
C GLY A 81 22.29 17.05 -9.04
N ILE A 82 21.35 16.99 -8.09
CA ILE A 82 21.17 15.93 -7.09
C ILE A 82 20.19 14.88 -7.61
N THR A 83 20.44 13.62 -7.28
CA THR A 83 19.47 12.54 -7.49
C THR A 83 19.07 11.94 -6.13
N LEU A 84 17.78 11.98 -5.83
CA LEU A 84 17.14 11.31 -4.71
C LEU A 84 16.34 10.12 -5.23
N ARG A 85 16.61 8.91 -4.75
CA ARG A 85 15.91 7.71 -5.18
C ARG A 85 15.22 7.02 -4.01
N PHE A 86 13.94 6.74 -4.19
CA PHE A 86 13.15 5.89 -3.33
C PHE A 86 13.05 4.51 -3.95
N THR A 87 13.43 3.49 -3.18
CA THR A 87 13.20 2.09 -3.52
C THR A 87 12.23 1.51 -2.49
N ASP A 88 11.05 1.12 -2.95
CA ASP A 88 9.88 0.81 -2.12
C ASP A 88 9.54 -0.67 -2.21
N VAL A 89 9.32 -1.31 -1.05
CA VAL A 89 8.87 -2.70 -0.93
C VAL A 89 7.87 -2.87 0.21
N ILE A 90 7.05 -3.91 0.15
CA ILE A 90 6.33 -4.45 1.31
C ILE A 90 6.92 -5.82 1.65
N HIS A 91 7.11 -6.09 2.94
CA HIS A 91 7.59 -7.38 3.40
C HIS A 91 6.50 -8.45 3.22
N PRO A 92 6.81 -9.62 2.64
CA PRO A 92 5.81 -10.61 2.22
C PRO A 92 5.07 -11.29 3.37
N GLN A 93 5.63 -11.29 4.58
CA GLN A 93 5.06 -11.96 5.76
C GLN A 93 4.84 -11.03 6.96
N ARG A 94 5.10 -9.73 6.79
CA ARG A 94 5.03 -8.75 7.87
C ARG A 94 4.38 -7.51 7.31
N ASP A 95 3.46 -6.93 8.06
CA ASP A 95 2.66 -5.77 7.64
C ASP A 95 3.49 -4.49 7.77
N VAL A 96 4.59 -4.45 7.01
CA VAL A 96 5.57 -3.37 6.97
C VAL A 96 5.91 -2.97 5.53
N PHE A 97 5.89 -1.67 5.30
CA PHE A 97 6.41 -1.02 4.11
C PHE A 97 7.78 -0.43 4.40
N ILE A 98 8.72 -0.59 3.48
CA ILE A 98 10.09 -0.11 3.61
C ILE A 98 10.45 0.68 2.35
N ARG A 99 10.82 1.94 2.55
CA ARG A 99 11.40 2.84 1.56
C ARG A 99 12.87 3.03 1.86
N ARG A 100 13.74 2.48 1.02
CA ARG A 100 15.16 2.86 1.02
C ARG A 100 15.33 4.15 0.24
N ILE A 101 16.05 5.09 0.83
CA ILE A 101 16.31 6.41 0.32
C ILE A 101 17.80 6.51 0.03
N THR A 102 18.16 6.70 -1.23
CA THR A 102 19.57 6.94 -1.62
C THR A 102 19.70 8.32 -2.24
N LEU A 103 20.68 9.07 -1.75
CA LEU A 103 21.04 10.38 -2.25
C LEU A 103 22.36 10.28 -3.00
N GLU A 104 22.44 10.90 -4.18
CA GLU A 104 23.61 10.93 -5.03
C GLU A 104 23.91 12.36 -5.51
N ASN A 105 25.19 12.67 -5.69
CA ASN A 105 25.73 13.96 -6.13
C ASN A 105 25.41 15.16 -5.21
N ALA A 106 25.00 14.91 -3.96
CA ALA A 106 24.73 15.96 -2.99
C ALA A 106 26.01 16.41 -2.27
N ARG A 107 26.27 17.72 -2.23
CA ARG A 107 27.44 18.29 -1.52
C ARG A 107 27.12 18.71 -0.10
N ASP A 108 25.89 19.20 0.10
CA ASP A 108 25.42 19.72 1.37
C ASP A 108 24.42 18.76 2.01
N THR A 109 24.23 18.93 3.31
CA THR A 109 23.15 18.28 4.06
C THR A 109 21.81 18.49 3.36
N LEU A 110 21.02 17.42 3.28
CA LEU A 110 19.67 17.46 2.74
C LEU A 110 18.69 16.95 3.79
N LYS A 111 17.65 17.72 4.07
CA LYS A 111 16.54 17.27 4.92
C LYS A 111 15.37 16.83 4.07
N LEU A 112 14.77 15.70 4.45
CA LEU A 112 13.50 15.23 3.93
C LEU A 112 12.41 15.49 4.95
N PHE A 113 11.27 15.97 4.48
CA PHE A 113 10.08 16.19 5.30
C PHE A 113 8.95 15.28 4.84
N PHE A 114 8.52 14.36 5.69
CA PHE A 114 7.39 13.46 5.41
C PHE A 114 6.16 13.96 6.16
N TYR A 115 5.18 14.46 5.42
CA TYR A 115 3.88 14.81 5.99
C TYR A 115 2.90 13.66 5.78
N ASN A 116 2.22 13.27 6.85
CA ASN A 116 1.19 12.25 6.88
C ASN A 116 -0.04 12.79 7.61
N ARG A 117 -1.14 12.88 6.88
CA ARG A 117 -2.49 13.01 7.44
C ARG A 117 -3.27 11.75 7.11
N LEU A 118 -3.86 11.16 8.14
CA LEU A 118 -4.67 9.97 8.01
C LEU A 118 -6.15 10.36 8.08
N ASN A 119 -7.01 9.40 7.75
CA ASN A 119 -8.40 9.32 8.15
C ASN A 119 -8.60 7.86 8.55
N ILE A 120 -8.10 7.48 9.73
CA ILE A 120 -8.00 6.06 10.11
C ILE A 120 -9.38 5.39 10.04
N ALA A 121 -9.44 4.25 9.35
CA ALA A 121 -10.66 3.51 9.09
C ALA A 121 -11.72 4.31 8.30
N GLU A 122 -11.30 4.99 7.23
CA GLU A 122 -12.17 5.79 6.34
C GLU A 122 -12.97 6.89 7.04
N SER A 123 -12.52 7.34 8.22
CA SER A 123 -13.29 8.28 9.05
C SER A 123 -12.42 9.45 9.51
N GLU A 124 -12.92 10.67 9.30
CA GLU A 124 -12.23 11.90 9.69
C GLU A 124 -12.36 12.14 11.19
N GLY A 125 -11.26 12.55 11.83
CA GLY A 125 -11.23 12.97 13.22
C GLY A 125 -11.21 11.82 14.24
N GLY A 126 -10.96 12.17 15.51
CA GLY A 126 -10.91 11.21 16.62
C GLY A 126 -9.70 10.27 16.59
N GLU A 127 -8.67 10.61 15.81
CA GLU A 127 -7.39 9.91 15.83
C GLU A 127 -6.41 10.63 16.77
N THR A 128 -5.40 9.91 17.23
CA THR A 128 -4.28 10.47 18.01
C THR A 128 -2.99 10.14 17.29
N VAL A 129 -2.06 11.09 17.30
CA VAL A 129 -0.67 10.84 16.95
C VAL A 129 0.22 11.25 18.11
N PHE A 130 1.21 10.43 18.42
CA PHE A 130 2.24 10.75 19.38
C PHE A 130 3.61 10.29 18.91
N TYR A 131 4.65 10.94 19.41
CA TYR A 131 6.01 10.46 19.33
C TYR A 131 6.27 9.46 20.45
N ASP A 132 6.74 8.28 20.08
CA ASP A 132 7.10 7.23 21.03
C ASP A 132 8.62 7.19 21.23
N ASP A 133 9.03 7.38 22.49
CA ASP A 133 10.45 7.48 22.85
C ASP A 133 11.19 6.15 22.74
N GLU A 134 10.51 5.01 22.86
CA GLU A 134 11.14 3.69 22.80
C GLU A 134 11.44 3.30 21.35
N THR A 135 10.46 3.44 20.47
CA THR A 135 10.60 3.16 19.05
C THR A 135 11.26 4.30 18.26
N LYS A 136 11.34 5.51 18.84
CA LYS A 136 11.81 6.74 18.19
C LYS A 136 11.02 7.05 16.91
N ALA A 137 9.72 6.77 16.93
CA ALA A 137 8.82 6.83 15.79
C ALA A 137 7.56 7.64 16.11
N LEU A 138 6.80 8.00 15.07
CA LEU A 138 5.49 8.63 15.20
C LEU A 138 4.41 7.56 15.04
N ILE A 139 3.51 7.44 16.01
CA ILE A 139 2.46 6.42 16.02
C ILE A 139 1.10 7.10 15.97
N HIS A 140 0.36 6.83 14.90
CA HIS A 140 -1.04 7.22 14.74
C HIS A 140 -1.95 6.07 15.15
N PHE A 141 -3.03 6.36 15.87
CA PHE A 141 -4.02 5.33 16.18
C PHE A 141 -5.45 5.86 16.30
N LYS A 142 -6.41 4.97 16.02
CA LYS A 142 -7.83 5.12 16.31
C LYS A 142 -8.48 3.75 16.49
N GLY A 143 -9.13 3.53 17.63
CA GLY A 143 -9.67 2.21 17.96
C GLY A 143 -8.55 1.15 18.01
N ASN A 144 -8.72 0.07 17.24
CA ASN A 144 -7.75 -1.02 17.12
C ASN A 144 -6.84 -0.90 15.88
N GLN A 145 -6.67 0.30 15.32
CA GLN A 145 -5.85 0.51 14.13
C GLN A 145 -4.65 1.37 14.51
N PHE A 146 -3.46 0.78 14.46
CA PHE A 146 -2.19 1.45 14.78
C PHE A 146 -1.32 1.53 13.52
N ILE A 147 -0.82 2.72 13.20
CA ILE A 147 0.06 2.98 12.06
C ILE A 147 1.29 3.73 12.59
N LEU A 148 2.43 3.06 12.59
CA LEU A 148 3.72 3.61 12.99
C LEU A 148 4.48 4.09 11.76
N PHE A 149 5.02 5.30 11.81
CA PHE A 149 5.94 5.88 10.84
C PHE A 149 7.31 6.07 11.50
N GLY A 150 8.34 5.49 10.91
CA GLY A 150 9.70 5.59 11.44
C GLY A 150 10.75 5.76 10.35
N SER A 151 11.98 6.03 10.78
CA SER A 151 13.14 6.09 9.89
C SER A 151 14.39 5.49 10.50
N TYR A 152 15.36 5.18 9.64
CA TYR A 152 16.73 4.84 10.05
C TYR A 152 17.74 5.55 9.14
N PRO A 153 18.60 6.45 9.66
CA PRO A 153 18.64 6.93 11.04
C PRO A 153 17.30 7.52 11.52
N THR A 154 17.08 7.58 12.83
CA THR A 154 15.84 8.09 13.42
C THR A 154 15.59 9.53 13.00
N PHE A 155 14.32 9.95 12.96
CA PHE A 155 13.96 11.31 12.58
C PHE A 155 14.74 12.35 13.40
N SER A 156 15.27 13.37 12.73
CA SER A 156 16.04 14.45 13.35
C SER A 156 15.13 15.46 14.07
N SER A 157 13.89 15.57 13.60
CA SER A 157 12.83 16.40 14.18
C SER A 157 11.48 15.84 13.76
N PHE A 158 10.42 16.26 14.44
CA PHE A 158 9.04 15.91 14.11
C PHE A 158 8.09 16.95 14.67
N VAL A 159 6.83 16.86 14.30
CA VAL A 159 5.73 17.58 14.93
C VAL A 159 4.45 16.73 14.79
N CYS A 160 3.78 16.52 15.92
CA CYS A 160 2.41 16.07 15.99
C CYS A 160 1.50 17.30 15.93
N GLY A 161 0.75 17.46 14.84
CA GLY A 161 -0.02 18.67 14.56
C GLY A 161 -1.52 18.43 14.44
N GLU A 162 -2.21 19.48 14.02
CA GLU A 162 -3.62 19.45 13.69
C GLU A 162 -3.81 20.02 12.28
N HIS A 163 -4.76 19.47 11.54
CA HIS A 163 -5.20 20.02 10.25
C HIS A 163 -6.63 20.52 10.34
N THR A 164 -6.99 21.54 9.55
CA THR A 164 -8.37 22.03 9.32
C THR A 164 -9.06 22.68 10.54
N VAL A 165 -8.72 22.29 11.77
CA VAL A 165 -9.17 22.93 13.02
C VAL A 165 -8.73 24.39 13.02
N ARG A 166 -9.63 25.29 13.41
CA ARG A 166 -9.34 26.74 13.53
C ARG A 166 -8.77 27.37 12.24
N GLY A 167 -9.05 26.77 11.08
CA GLY A 167 -8.55 27.25 9.78
C GLY A 167 -7.08 26.92 9.51
N LEU A 168 -6.47 26.00 10.28
CA LEU A 168 -5.11 25.52 10.04
C LEU A 168 -5.03 24.71 8.76
N SER A 169 -3.94 24.89 8.01
CA SER A 169 -3.69 24.10 6.79
C SER A 169 -3.23 22.67 7.10
N GLY A 170 -2.50 22.49 8.21
CA GLY A 170 -1.87 21.24 8.64
C GLY A 170 -0.39 21.43 8.97
N SER A 171 0.23 20.48 9.68
CA SER A 171 1.63 20.59 10.14
C SER A 171 2.66 20.66 9.02
N TYR A 172 2.29 20.32 7.78
CA TYR A 172 3.19 20.44 6.63
C TYR A 172 3.74 21.85 6.41
N VAL A 173 2.99 22.89 6.81
CA VAL A 173 3.42 24.29 6.63
C VAL A 173 4.65 24.58 7.49
N ASP A 174 4.78 23.90 8.62
CA ASP A 174 5.93 24.02 9.53
C ASP A 174 7.23 23.65 8.81
N ALA A 175 7.21 22.64 7.92
CA ALA A 175 8.38 22.20 7.18
C ALA A 175 8.95 23.23 6.19
N GLU A 176 8.16 24.22 5.75
CA GLU A 176 8.50 25.09 4.62
C GLU A 176 9.66 26.07 4.92
N ASP A 177 9.97 26.30 6.21
CA ASP A 177 11.13 27.09 6.65
C ASP A 177 12.36 26.23 7.02
N GLY A 178 12.23 24.89 6.90
CA GLY A 178 13.27 23.91 7.21
C GLY A 178 13.41 23.57 8.70
N LYS A 179 12.44 23.92 9.54
CA LYS A 179 12.37 23.60 10.97
C LYS A 179 11.01 23.00 11.33
N LEU A 180 10.91 22.37 12.50
CA LEU A 180 9.63 21.91 13.06
C LEU A 180 9.55 22.33 14.53
N VAL A 181 8.35 22.67 15.00
CA VAL A 181 8.08 23.19 16.35
C VAL A 181 8.19 22.11 17.45
N LYS A 182 8.27 20.82 17.09
CA LYS A 182 8.49 19.68 18.03
C LYS A 182 7.40 19.46 19.08
N ASN A 183 6.13 19.49 18.66
CA ASN A 183 5.07 18.96 19.49
C ASN A 183 5.07 17.41 19.44
N GLU A 184 4.91 16.77 20.61
CA GLU A 184 5.06 15.30 20.76
C GLU A 184 3.75 14.54 20.70
N ILE A 185 2.59 15.22 20.82
CA ILE A 185 1.29 14.56 20.79
C ILE A 185 0.20 15.50 20.27
N SER A 186 -0.73 14.96 19.49
CA SER A 186 -1.92 15.67 19.02
C SER A 186 -3.10 14.69 18.88
N GLN A 187 -4.33 15.21 18.95
CA GLN A 187 -5.54 14.39 18.86
C GLN A 187 -6.68 15.11 18.13
N GLY A 188 -7.69 14.34 17.72
CA GLY A 188 -8.84 14.88 17.00
C GLY A 188 -8.59 14.84 15.51
N LEU A 189 -8.35 16.01 14.89
CA LEU A 189 -7.98 16.14 13.48
C LEU A 189 -6.45 16.20 13.37
N ALA A 190 -5.82 15.10 13.79
CA ALA A 190 -4.38 15.04 13.96
C ALA A 190 -3.67 14.80 12.62
N ASP A 191 -2.48 15.38 12.48
CA ASP A 191 -1.55 15.07 11.41
C ASP A 191 -0.12 15.00 11.97
N SER A 192 0.84 14.61 11.13
CA SER A 192 2.23 14.65 11.53
C SER A 192 3.15 15.03 10.39
N THR A 193 4.23 15.71 10.75
CA THR A 193 5.37 15.94 9.86
C THR A 193 6.64 15.49 10.53
N SER A 194 7.47 14.69 9.85
CA SER A 194 8.79 14.29 10.34
C SER A 194 9.91 14.81 9.46
N GLU A 195 11.04 15.12 10.07
CA GLU A 195 12.29 15.52 9.42
C GLU A 195 13.28 14.34 9.47
N LEU A 196 13.89 14.02 8.33
CA LEU A 196 15.01 13.08 8.22
C LEU A 196 16.19 13.78 7.56
N THR A 197 17.28 13.94 8.30
CA THR A 197 18.52 14.54 7.80
C THR A 197 19.41 13.50 7.12
N LEU A 198 19.83 13.78 5.90
CA LEU A 198 20.82 13.03 5.12
C LEU A 198 22.12 13.82 5.08
N GLU A 199 23.19 13.21 5.59
CA GLU A 199 24.54 13.78 5.60
C GLU A 199 25.40 13.08 4.54
N PRO A 200 25.60 13.66 3.34
CA PRO A 200 26.32 13.00 2.28
C PRO A 200 27.82 12.88 2.55
N VAL A 201 28.37 11.68 2.37
CA VAL A 201 29.80 11.40 2.37
C VAL A 201 30.21 11.06 0.93
N ASN A 202 31.17 11.81 0.38
CA ASN A 202 31.60 11.69 -1.02
C ASN A 202 30.43 11.77 -2.03
N GLY A 203 29.48 12.67 -1.77
CA GLY A 203 28.33 12.86 -2.64
C GLY A 203 27.17 11.91 -2.39
N ARG A 204 27.22 11.04 -1.38
CA ARG A 204 26.23 9.97 -1.18
C ARG A 204 25.73 9.86 0.26
N ALA A 205 24.44 9.60 0.43
CA ALA A 205 23.85 9.22 1.71
C ALA A 205 22.80 8.13 1.49
N GLU A 206 22.55 7.33 2.53
CA GLU A 206 21.48 6.34 2.55
C GLU A 206 20.70 6.45 3.87
N ALA A 207 19.38 6.30 3.77
CA ALA A 207 18.50 6.15 4.91
C ALA A 207 17.29 5.28 4.55
N TYR A 208 16.43 5.02 5.53
CA TYR A 208 15.22 4.26 5.39
C TYR A 208 14.06 5.03 6.02
N TYR A 209 12.90 4.97 5.38
CA TYR A 209 11.60 5.37 5.92
C TYR A 209 10.71 4.13 5.89
N TYR A 210 9.93 3.89 6.93
CA TYR A 210 9.10 2.69 7.00
C TYR A 210 7.77 2.97 7.69
N ILE A 211 6.80 2.13 7.34
CA ILE A 211 5.47 2.12 7.94
C ILE A 211 5.22 0.73 8.48
N ALA A 212 4.78 0.61 9.74
CA ALA A 212 4.30 -0.64 10.33
C ALA A 212 2.83 -0.49 10.73
N THR A 213 2.01 -1.49 10.41
CA THR A 213 0.58 -1.49 10.72
C THR A 213 0.22 -2.66 11.62
N GLY A 214 -0.62 -2.44 12.62
CA GLY A 214 -0.98 -3.45 13.61
C GLY A 214 -2.34 -3.18 14.25
N SER A 215 -2.86 -4.22 14.92
CA SER A 215 -4.13 -4.15 15.65
C SER A 215 -3.99 -3.62 17.08
N SER A 216 -2.74 -3.42 17.53
CA SER A 216 -2.37 -2.93 18.86
C SER A 216 -1.05 -2.17 18.81
N LEU A 217 -0.77 -1.40 19.86
CA LEU A 217 0.53 -0.74 20.05
C LEU A 217 1.68 -1.75 20.08
N ASP A 218 1.51 -2.86 20.81
CA ASP A 218 2.52 -3.91 20.94
C ASP A 218 2.89 -4.55 19.60
N GLU A 219 1.92 -4.72 18.69
CA GLU A 219 2.19 -5.23 17.35
C GLU A 219 3.07 -4.30 16.53
N VAL A 220 2.77 -2.99 16.49
CA VAL A 220 3.59 -2.04 15.72
C VAL A 220 4.98 -1.84 16.34
N VAL A 221 5.09 -1.88 17.68
CA VAL A 221 6.36 -1.85 18.40
C VAL A 221 7.19 -3.10 18.10
N SER A 222 6.57 -4.29 18.08
CA SER A 222 7.23 -5.55 17.71
C SER A 222 7.76 -5.54 16.28
N LEU A 223 6.97 -5.02 15.33
CA LEU A 223 7.40 -4.85 13.94
C LEU A 223 8.56 -3.86 13.80
N ASN A 224 8.54 -2.73 14.54
CA ASN A 224 9.67 -1.82 14.63
C ASN A 224 10.93 -2.52 15.13
N ASN A 225 10.83 -3.24 16.25
CA ASN A 225 11.96 -3.95 16.85
C ASN A 225 12.53 -5.03 15.93
N TYR A 226 11.68 -5.71 15.16
CA TYR A 226 12.11 -6.62 14.11
C TYR A 226 12.94 -5.88 13.05
N LEU A 227 12.49 -4.74 12.52
CA LEU A 227 13.23 -4.00 11.49
C LEU A 227 14.59 -3.49 12.00
N VAL A 228 14.62 -2.92 13.20
CA VAL A 228 15.85 -2.42 13.84
C VAL A 228 16.84 -3.56 14.10
N SER A 229 16.39 -4.68 14.68
CA SER A 229 17.26 -5.82 14.99
C SER A 229 17.75 -6.57 13.74
N LYS A 230 16.86 -6.75 12.75
CA LYS A 230 17.17 -7.43 11.48
C LYS A 230 18.14 -6.63 10.62
N LYS A 231 18.09 -5.30 10.71
CA LYS A 231 18.63 -4.31 9.78
C LYS A 231 17.80 -4.18 8.51
N PHE A 232 17.46 -2.95 8.16
CA PHE A 232 16.58 -2.60 7.04
C PHE A 232 17.03 -3.19 5.69
N GLU A 233 18.34 -3.14 5.38
CA GLU A 233 18.90 -3.74 4.17
C GLU A 233 18.56 -5.23 4.05
N LYS A 234 18.68 -5.98 5.16
CA LYS A 234 18.37 -7.42 5.17
C LYS A 234 16.86 -7.68 5.03
N ALA A 235 16.01 -6.91 5.71
CA ALA A 235 14.56 -7.02 5.57
C ALA A 235 14.09 -6.71 4.13
N MET A 236 14.71 -5.71 3.51
CA MET A 236 14.44 -5.35 2.12
C MET A 236 14.93 -6.41 1.14
N HIS A 237 16.13 -6.97 1.37
CA HIS A 237 16.63 -8.09 0.58
C HIS A 237 15.73 -9.33 0.70
N GLU A 238 15.22 -9.65 1.90
CA GLU A 238 14.24 -10.72 2.10
C GLU A 238 12.96 -10.49 1.27
N ALA A 239 12.41 -9.27 1.28
CA ALA A 239 11.24 -8.94 0.50
C ALA A 239 11.47 -9.09 -1.01
N MET A 240 12.59 -8.59 -1.53
CA MET A 240 12.94 -8.69 -2.95
C MET A 240 13.21 -10.13 -3.37
N SER A 241 13.98 -10.88 -2.56
CA SER A 241 14.32 -12.28 -2.83
C SER A 241 13.10 -13.18 -2.77
N PHE A 242 12.14 -12.92 -1.88
CA PHE A 242 10.86 -13.62 -1.87
C PHE A 242 10.13 -13.46 -3.19
N TRP A 243 9.93 -12.24 -3.67
CA TRP A 243 9.19 -12.00 -4.92
C TRP A 243 9.92 -12.54 -6.15
N SER A 244 11.25 -12.43 -6.18
CA SER A 244 12.10 -13.02 -7.22
C SER A 244 12.01 -14.53 -7.26
N SER A 245 12.08 -15.19 -6.11
CA SER A 245 11.83 -16.63 -6.03
C SER A 245 10.40 -16.98 -6.42
N TRP A 246 9.42 -16.23 -5.91
CA TRP A 246 7.99 -16.48 -6.14
C TRP A 246 7.63 -16.45 -7.64
N ILE A 247 8.11 -15.44 -8.38
CA ILE A 247 7.83 -15.30 -9.81
C ILE A 247 8.59 -16.33 -10.65
N ALA A 248 9.80 -16.73 -10.22
CA ALA A 248 10.60 -17.74 -10.93
C ALA A 248 9.96 -19.13 -10.92
N HIS A 249 9.08 -19.42 -9.95
CA HIS A 249 8.32 -20.66 -9.85
C HIS A 249 6.93 -20.57 -10.50
N LYS A 250 6.65 -19.54 -11.31
CA LYS A 250 5.40 -19.44 -12.08
C LYS A 250 5.59 -19.90 -13.52
N PRO A 251 4.51 -20.32 -14.20
CA PRO A 251 4.59 -20.67 -15.62
C PRO A 251 5.23 -19.54 -16.42
N LEU A 252 6.07 -19.92 -17.38
CA LEU A 252 6.68 -18.94 -18.27
C LEU A 252 5.69 -18.60 -19.40
N PRO A 253 5.62 -17.32 -19.81
CA PRO A 253 4.88 -16.95 -21.01
C PRO A 253 5.54 -17.56 -22.25
N ASP A 254 4.79 -17.68 -23.34
CA ASP A 254 5.29 -18.21 -24.61
C ASP A 254 6.55 -17.45 -25.08
N SER A 255 7.50 -18.19 -25.65
CA SER A 255 8.84 -17.68 -25.95
C SER A 255 8.86 -16.65 -27.09
N ASP A 256 7.86 -16.71 -27.98
CA ASP A 256 7.66 -15.83 -29.13
C ASP A 256 7.06 -14.46 -28.76
N LEU A 257 6.55 -14.29 -27.53
CA LEU A 257 6.07 -13.01 -27.04
C LEU A 257 7.20 -11.99 -26.93
N SER A 258 6.88 -10.72 -27.22
CA SER A 258 7.83 -9.62 -27.04
C SER A 258 8.25 -9.46 -25.57
N GLU A 259 9.43 -8.90 -25.32
CA GLU A 259 9.90 -8.64 -23.94
C GLU A 259 8.94 -7.74 -23.15
N ASN A 260 8.25 -6.80 -23.82
CA ASN A 260 7.21 -5.99 -23.19
C ASN A 260 6.00 -6.84 -22.75
N ALA A 261 5.55 -7.79 -23.59
CA ALA A 261 4.46 -8.68 -23.24
C ALA A 261 4.84 -9.64 -22.10
N LYS A 262 6.07 -10.19 -22.12
CA LYS A 262 6.60 -11.02 -21.03
C LYS A 262 6.69 -10.23 -19.71
N ARG A 263 7.11 -8.96 -19.78
CA ARG A 263 7.11 -8.06 -18.61
C ARG A 263 5.70 -7.81 -18.09
N LEU A 264 4.75 -7.51 -18.97
CA LEU A 264 3.35 -7.31 -18.58
C LEU A 264 2.74 -8.56 -17.95
N TYR A 265 3.02 -9.75 -18.49
CA TYR A 265 2.57 -11.03 -17.93
C TYR A 265 3.01 -11.20 -16.47
N LYS A 266 4.30 -10.93 -16.18
CA LYS A 266 4.83 -10.97 -14.80
C LYS A 266 4.18 -9.92 -13.89
N LEU A 267 4.02 -8.69 -14.38
CA LEU A 267 3.37 -7.62 -13.62
C LEU A 267 1.90 -7.93 -13.32
N SER A 268 1.17 -8.52 -14.27
CA SER A 268 -0.20 -8.96 -14.07
C SER A 268 -0.29 -9.98 -12.94
N MET A 269 0.60 -10.98 -12.88
CA MET A 269 0.60 -11.94 -11.77
C MET A 269 0.81 -11.28 -10.41
N TYR A 270 1.70 -10.29 -10.32
CA TYR A 270 1.88 -9.51 -9.09
C TYR A 270 0.61 -8.75 -8.69
N VAL A 271 -0.05 -8.09 -9.63
CA VAL A 271 -1.29 -7.33 -9.37
C VAL A 271 -2.41 -8.28 -8.94
N LEU A 272 -2.63 -9.37 -9.67
CA LEU A 272 -3.70 -10.34 -9.38
C LEU A 272 -3.47 -11.05 -8.04
N GLN A 273 -2.23 -11.43 -7.71
CA GLN A 273 -1.90 -11.98 -6.39
C GLN A 273 -2.28 -11.01 -5.27
N ASN A 274 -1.97 -9.72 -5.45
CA ASN A 274 -2.13 -8.72 -4.41
C ASN A 274 -3.56 -8.16 -4.34
N SER A 275 -4.43 -8.46 -5.30
CA SER A 275 -5.86 -8.12 -5.22
C SER A 275 -6.68 -9.13 -4.41
N VAL A 276 -6.07 -10.24 -3.98
CA VAL A 276 -6.68 -11.26 -3.11
C VAL A 276 -6.47 -10.88 -1.65
N ASP A 277 -7.53 -10.73 -0.88
CA ASP A 277 -7.46 -10.56 0.56
C ASP A 277 -7.02 -11.85 1.26
N HIS A 278 -6.38 -11.73 2.42
CA HIS A 278 -5.99 -12.90 3.22
C HIS A 278 -7.17 -13.81 3.60
N GLU A 279 -8.38 -13.27 3.71
CA GLU A 279 -9.65 -14.01 3.93
C GLU A 279 -10.34 -14.47 2.63
N GLY A 280 -9.78 -14.14 1.46
CA GLY A 280 -10.19 -14.72 0.17
C GLY A 280 -11.02 -13.81 -0.74
N ALA A 281 -11.53 -12.68 -0.25
CA ALA A 281 -12.18 -11.70 -1.12
C ALA A 281 -11.21 -11.22 -2.22
N ILE A 282 -11.66 -11.07 -3.47
CA ILE A 282 -10.83 -10.51 -4.54
C ILE A 282 -11.43 -9.19 -4.98
N ILE A 283 -10.72 -8.09 -4.78
CA ILE A 283 -11.23 -6.76 -5.17
C ILE A 283 -11.11 -6.54 -6.68
N ALA A 284 -12.01 -5.74 -7.26
CA ALA A 284 -11.99 -5.43 -8.68
C ALA A 284 -10.81 -4.54 -9.09
N SER A 285 -10.49 -3.49 -8.31
CA SER A 285 -9.34 -2.62 -8.58
C SER A 285 -8.99 -1.72 -7.39
N PHE A 286 -7.71 -1.35 -7.28
CA PHE A 286 -7.19 -0.33 -6.36
C PHE A 286 -7.45 1.12 -6.83
N ASP A 287 -8.10 1.30 -7.97
CA ASP A 287 -8.36 2.61 -8.56
C ASP A 287 -9.31 3.43 -7.68
N SER A 288 -8.88 4.66 -7.35
CA SER A 288 -9.66 5.65 -6.62
C SER A 288 -10.13 6.83 -7.46
N ARG A 289 -9.85 6.86 -8.77
CA ARG A 289 -10.36 7.90 -9.67
C ARG A 289 -11.88 7.91 -9.68
N SER A 290 -12.48 6.72 -9.74
CA SER A 290 -13.93 6.51 -9.59
C SER A 290 -14.49 7.10 -8.29
N ALA A 291 -13.74 7.04 -7.18
CA ALA A 291 -14.20 7.59 -5.89
C ALA A 291 -14.39 9.11 -5.96
N LYS A 292 -13.50 9.81 -6.67
CA LYS A 292 -13.60 11.27 -6.85
C LYS A 292 -14.72 11.67 -7.82
N ILE A 293 -14.96 10.89 -8.87
CA ILE A 293 -15.90 11.25 -9.95
C ILE A 293 -17.31 10.75 -9.67
N ALA A 294 -17.44 9.52 -9.17
CA ALA A 294 -18.72 8.82 -8.97
C ALA A 294 -19.07 8.62 -7.50
N GLY A 295 -18.24 9.09 -6.56
CA GLY A 295 -18.49 8.98 -5.11
C GLY A 295 -18.32 7.56 -4.56
N ASN A 296 -17.65 6.66 -5.28
CA ASN A 296 -17.47 5.27 -4.87
C ASN A 296 -16.23 4.63 -5.51
N SER A 297 -15.62 3.65 -4.85
CA SER A 297 -14.41 2.98 -5.32
C SER A 297 -14.67 1.64 -6.02
N TYR A 298 -13.62 1.08 -6.63
CA TYR A 298 -13.59 -0.30 -7.14
C TYR A 298 -13.03 -1.31 -6.13
N ASN A 299 -12.80 -0.90 -4.88
CA ASN A 299 -12.27 -1.75 -3.81
C ASN A 299 -13.35 -2.67 -3.21
N TYR A 300 -14.14 -3.34 -4.05
CA TYR A 300 -15.10 -4.34 -3.63
C TYR A 300 -14.84 -5.65 -4.36
N CYS A 301 -15.25 -6.74 -3.74
CA CYS A 301 -15.43 -8.02 -4.41
C CYS A 301 -16.73 -7.98 -5.22
N TRP A 302 -16.59 -7.77 -6.53
CA TRP A 302 -17.61 -8.17 -7.50
C TRP A 302 -17.33 -9.60 -7.89
N TRP A 303 -18.31 -10.48 -7.74
CA TRP A 303 -18.19 -11.91 -8.00
C TRP A 303 -17.74 -12.19 -9.43
N ARG A 304 -18.25 -11.47 -10.43
CA ARG A 304 -17.81 -11.64 -11.83
C ARG A 304 -16.31 -11.36 -11.99
N ASP A 305 -15.87 -10.19 -11.52
CA ASP A 305 -14.49 -9.74 -11.60
C ASP A 305 -13.57 -10.69 -10.82
N ALA A 306 -13.95 -11.02 -9.59
CA ALA A 306 -13.26 -11.96 -8.71
C ALA A 306 -13.15 -13.37 -9.33
N CYS A 307 -14.19 -13.87 -10.00
CA CYS A 307 -14.16 -15.14 -10.70
C CYS A 307 -13.15 -15.11 -11.87
N TYR A 308 -13.08 -14.04 -12.66
CA TYR A 308 -12.08 -13.94 -13.73
C TYR A 308 -10.65 -13.94 -13.18
N VAL A 309 -10.40 -13.21 -12.09
CA VAL A 309 -9.11 -13.23 -11.41
C VAL A 309 -8.81 -14.62 -10.86
N SER A 310 -9.77 -15.24 -10.16
CA SER A 310 -9.63 -16.59 -9.59
C SER A 310 -9.30 -17.64 -10.65
N MET A 311 -9.97 -17.59 -11.81
CA MET A 311 -9.67 -18.48 -12.93
C MET A 311 -8.27 -18.21 -13.49
N ALA A 312 -7.90 -16.94 -13.70
CA ALA A 312 -6.55 -16.60 -14.17
C ALA A 312 -5.44 -17.05 -13.20
N LEU A 313 -5.65 -16.90 -11.88
CA LEU A 313 -4.75 -17.39 -10.83
C LEU A 313 -4.59 -18.92 -10.89
N ASN A 314 -5.68 -19.63 -11.16
CA ASN A 314 -5.67 -21.07 -11.27
C ASN A 314 -4.84 -21.56 -12.47
N GLU A 315 -4.98 -20.90 -13.63
CA GLU A 315 -4.19 -21.19 -14.84
C GLU A 315 -2.67 -20.99 -14.63
N VAL A 316 -2.27 -20.14 -13.68
CA VAL A 316 -0.86 -19.92 -13.33
C VAL A 316 -0.41 -20.68 -12.08
N GLY A 317 -1.15 -21.72 -11.68
CA GLY A 317 -0.80 -22.62 -10.59
C GLY A 317 -0.99 -22.04 -9.19
N MET A 318 -1.81 -21.00 -9.04
CA MET A 318 -2.14 -20.37 -7.75
C MET A 318 -3.52 -20.80 -7.25
N SER A 319 -3.87 -22.07 -7.44
CA SER A 319 -5.18 -22.65 -7.09
C SER A 319 -5.55 -22.49 -5.62
N ASN A 320 -4.55 -22.37 -4.73
CA ASN A 320 -4.78 -22.12 -3.30
C ASN A 320 -5.48 -20.77 -3.05
N LEU A 321 -5.25 -19.76 -3.89
CA LEU A 321 -5.92 -18.46 -3.78
C LEU A 321 -7.32 -18.52 -4.38
N SER A 322 -7.48 -19.25 -5.48
CA SER A 322 -8.79 -19.57 -6.05
C SER A 322 -9.66 -20.27 -5.01
N LEU A 323 -9.12 -21.25 -4.28
CA LEU A 323 -9.83 -21.95 -3.20
C LEU A 323 -10.24 -20.99 -2.06
N LYS A 324 -9.34 -20.09 -1.64
CA LYS A 324 -9.69 -19.06 -0.65
C LYS A 324 -10.86 -18.21 -1.10
N PHE A 325 -10.87 -17.78 -2.37
CA PHE A 325 -11.99 -17.04 -2.94
C PHE A 325 -13.29 -17.84 -2.97
N LEU A 326 -13.23 -19.12 -3.35
CA LEU A 326 -14.42 -19.97 -3.36
C LEU A 326 -14.99 -20.19 -1.95
N ASN A 327 -14.11 -20.36 -0.94
CA ASN A 327 -14.53 -20.38 0.47
C ASN A 327 -15.19 -19.06 0.89
N PHE A 328 -14.59 -17.92 0.51
CA PHE A 328 -15.19 -16.61 0.76
C PHE A 328 -16.56 -16.48 0.08
N ALA A 329 -16.71 -16.97 -1.15
CA ALA A 329 -17.99 -17.00 -1.84
C ALA A 329 -19.01 -17.86 -1.08
N ALA A 330 -18.69 -19.11 -0.74
CA ALA A 330 -19.58 -19.99 0.00
C ALA A 330 -20.10 -19.36 1.31
N LEU A 331 -19.23 -18.67 2.06
CA LEU A 331 -19.60 -17.96 3.30
C LEU A 331 -20.56 -16.78 3.07
N ASN A 332 -20.53 -16.16 1.90
CA ASN A 332 -21.32 -14.97 1.56
C ASN A 332 -22.50 -15.27 0.63
N GLN A 333 -22.70 -16.54 0.24
CA GLN A 333 -23.85 -16.96 -0.55
C GLN A 333 -25.13 -16.82 0.28
N ARG A 334 -26.19 -16.31 -0.34
CA ARG A 334 -27.50 -16.22 0.31
C ARG A 334 -28.14 -17.60 0.41
N PRO A 335 -29.03 -17.86 1.40
CA PRO A 335 -29.75 -19.13 1.50
C PRO A 335 -30.51 -19.52 0.23
N GLU A 336 -30.93 -18.53 -0.57
CA GLU A 336 -31.60 -18.74 -1.85
C GLU A 336 -30.64 -19.05 -3.02
N GLY A 337 -29.33 -19.12 -2.76
CA GLY A 337 -28.29 -19.53 -3.72
C GLY A 337 -27.65 -18.40 -4.55
N TYR A 338 -28.15 -17.16 -4.45
CA TYR A 338 -27.58 -16.01 -5.17
C TYR A 338 -26.60 -15.22 -4.30
N PHE A 339 -25.90 -14.28 -4.93
CA PHE A 339 -25.04 -13.33 -4.24
C PHE A 339 -25.55 -11.89 -4.38
N TYR A 340 -25.40 -11.08 -3.33
CA TYR A 340 -25.59 -9.63 -3.47
C TYR A 340 -24.53 -9.01 -4.37
N HIS A 341 -24.90 -7.90 -4.99
CA HIS A 341 -24.15 -7.23 -6.05
C HIS A 341 -22.62 -7.12 -5.82
N ARG A 342 -22.16 -6.79 -4.61
CA ARG A 342 -20.73 -6.76 -4.26
C ARG A 342 -20.54 -6.72 -2.74
N HIS A 343 -19.40 -7.22 -2.27
CA HIS A 343 -19.02 -7.25 -0.85
C HIS A 343 -17.70 -6.50 -0.62
N ARG A 344 -17.50 -6.04 0.60
CA ARG A 344 -16.19 -5.60 1.09
C ARG A 344 -15.33 -6.83 1.41
N ALA A 345 -14.03 -6.59 1.62
CA ALA A 345 -13.08 -7.68 1.84
C ALA A 345 -13.34 -8.48 3.14
N ASP A 346 -13.95 -7.84 4.14
CA ASP A 346 -14.39 -8.46 5.41
C ASP A 346 -15.73 -9.22 5.30
N GLY A 347 -16.29 -9.36 4.09
CA GLY A 347 -17.60 -9.99 3.86
C GLY A 347 -18.80 -9.09 4.17
N SER A 348 -18.61 -7.86 4.66
CA SER A 348 -19.72 -6.92 4.80
C SER A 348 -20.24 -6.47 3.43
N TRP A 349 -21.49 -6.00 3.37
CA TRP A 349 -22.08 -5.63 2.09
C TRP A 349 -21.44 -4.35 1.53
N GLY A 350 -21.14 -4.37 0.24
CA GLY A 350 -20.83 -3.15 -0.49
C GLY A 350 -22.10 -2.33 -0.77
N SER A 351 -21.91 -1.04 -1.01
CA SER A 351 -22.99 -0.18 -1.51
C SER A 351 -23.53 -0.70 -2.85
N THR A 352 -24.75 -0.36 -3.28
CA THR A 352 -25.31 -0.90 -4.53
C THR A 352 -26.16 0.13 -5.26
N TRP A 353 -26.20 0.03 -6.59
CA TRP A 353 -27.12 0.78 -7.45
C TRP A 353 -28.31 -0.06 -7.94
N HIS A 354 -28.36 -1.34 -7.57
CA HIS A 354 -29.50 -2.20 -7.90
C HIS A 354 -30.66 -2.00 -6.93
N LYS A 355 -31.88 -2.24 -7.39
CA LYS A 355 -33.04 -2.40 -6.49
C LYS A 355 -33.02 -3.81 -5.90
N LYS A 356 -33.72 -4.03 -4.77
CA LYS A 356 -33.90 -5.38 -4.21
C LYS A 356 -34.43 -6.31 -5.32
N PRO A 357 -33.86 -7.51 -5.48
CA PRO A 357 -33.01 -8.24 -4.52
C PRO A 357 -31.50 -7.91 -4.58
N PHE A 358 -31.07 -6.84 -5.25
CA PHE A 358 -29.66 -6.41 -5.36
C PHE A 358 -28.77 -7.40 -6.10
N VAL A 359 -29.29 -8.04 -7.14
CA VAL A 359 -28.61 -9.14 -7.85
C VAL A 359 -28.15 -8.73 -9.25
N GLN A 360 -27.08 -9.37 -9.70
CA GLN A 360 -26.77 -9.52 -11.11
C GLN A 360 -26.65 -11.02 -11.38
N LEU A 361 -27.47 -11.56 -12.29
CA LEU A 361 -27.60 -13.01 -12.47
C LEU A 361 -26.29 -13.66 -12.95
N ASP A 362 -25.54 -12.95 -13.78
CA ASP A 362 -24.23 -13.38 -14.29
C ASP A 362 -23.24 -13.62 -13.16
N GLN A 363 -23.27 -12.82 -12.09
CA GLN A 363 -22.36 -12.97 -10.95
C GLN A 363 -22.52 -14.31 -10.23
N THR A 364 -23.75 -14.82 -10.12
CA THR A 364 -23.99 -16.16 -9.54
C THR A 364 -23.49 -17.26 -10.48
N ALA A 365 -23.74 -17.12 -11.79
CA ALA A 365 -23.24 -18.05 -12.79
C ALA A 365 -21.70 -18.07 -12.88
N SER A 366 -21.04 -16.92 -12.71
CA SER A 366 -19.58 -16.81 -12.69
C SER A 366 -18.96 -17.62 -11.56
N VAL A 367 -19.56 -17.63 -10.36
CA VAL A 367 -19.05 -18.43 -9.23
C VAL A 367 -19.12 -19.93 -9.54
N ILE A 368 -20.24 -20.42 -10.12
CA ILE A 368 -20.36 -21.82 -10.55
C ILE A 368 -19.27 -22.16 -11.59
N SER A 369 -19.03 -21.26 -12.55
CA SER A 369 -17.96 -21.43 -13.54
C SER A 369 -16.56 -21.47 -12.90
N ALA A 370 -16.32 -20.68 -11.85
CA ALA A 370 -15.05 -20.66 -11.13
C ALA A 370 -14.85 -21.95 -10.31
N VAL A 371 -15.90 -22.51 -9.70
CA VAL A 371 -15.85 -23.84 -9.05
C VAL A 371 -15.48 -24.92 -10.06
N TYR A 372 -16.12 -24.93 -11.24
CA TYR A 372 -15.79 -25.89 -12.30
C TYR A 372 -14.35 -25.72 -12.79
N ASN A 373 -13.89 -24.48 -13.03
CA ASN A 373 -12.49 -24.22 -13.42
C ASN A 373 -11.50 -24.68 -12.34
N TYR A 374 -11.80 -24.44 -11.06
CA TYR A 374 -11.02 -24.96 -9.93
C TYR A 374 -10.90 -26.48 -9.97
N TYR A 375 -12.04 -27.18 -10.09
CA TYR A 375 -12.07 -28.63 -10.18
C TYR A 375 -11.26 -29.18 -11.36
N VAL A 376 -11.44 -28.62 -12.56
CA VAL A 376 -10.75 -29.10 -13.77
C VAL A 376 -9.23 -29.00 -13.64
N ASN A 377 -8.72 -27.95 -12.97
CA ASN A 377 -7.27 -27.74 -12.80
C ASN A 377 -6.67 -28.52 -11.63
N THR A 378 -7.45 -28.87 -10.61
CA THR A 378 -6.93 -29.46 -9.36
C THR A 378 -7.33 -30.92 -9.14
N ASN A 379 -8.42 -31.35 -9.76
CA ASN A 379 -9.11 -32.62 -9.48
C ASN A 379 -9.50 -32.79 -7.99
N ASP A 380 -9.64 -31.68 -7.26
CA ASP A 380 -10.01 -31.65 -5.86
C ASP A 380 -11.53 -31.78 -5.68
N VAL A 381 -12.01 -33.03 -5.69
CA VAL A 381 -13.44 -33.35 -5.47
C VAL A 381 -13.90 -32.95 -4.07
N GLY A 382 -13.00 -33.02 -3.07
CA GLY A 382 -13.35 -32.78 -1.67
C GLY A 382 -13.86 -31.37 -1.45
N SER A 383 -13.06 -30.37 -1.84
CA SER A 383 -13.46 -28.96 -1.69
C SER A 383 -14.72 -28.61 -2.50
N VAL A 384 -14.93 -29.27 -3.64
CA VAL A 384 -16.14 -29.03 -4.48
C VAL A 384 -17.41 -29.54 -3.80
N LEU A 385 -17.34 -30.63 -3.03
CA LEU A 385 -18.50 -31.15 -2.30
C LEU A 385 -18.90 -30.29 -1.09
N ASP A 386 -17.99 -29.46 -0.61
CA ASP A 386 -18.23 -28.50 0.48
C ASP A 386 -18.88 -27.19 -0.02
N PHE A 387 -18.92 -26.96 -1.34
CA PHE A 387 -19.58 -25.83 -2.01
C PHE A 387 -20.96 -26.23 -2.56
#